data_AF-A0A8S3HWU8-F1
#
_entry.id   AF-A0A8S3HWU8-F1
#
_cell.length_a   1.000
_cell.length_b   1.000
_cell.length_c   1.000
_cell.angle_alpha   90.00
_cell.angle_beta   90.00
_cell.angle_gamma   90.00
#
_symmetry.space_group_name_H-M   'P 1'
#
loop_
_entity.id
_entity.type
_entity.pdbx_description
1 polymer ?
#
loop_
_entity_poly.entity_id
_entity_poly.type
_entity_poly.pdbx_seq_one_letter_code
_entity_poly.pdbx_strand_id
1 'polypeptide(L)'
;CGTRYNFSRFMTSPVSICLTEDDTEDNVVKLGWNITASRSAQNTINPIRRIVDRCKLHPNPQKSLISLSIGDPTTYGNMLPPTEASEAVNEAFAKPTSHGYVPACGMEEARSAVAKLWSRDGFVLDSKVRISF
;
A
#
# COMPACT_ATOMS: atom_id res chain seq x y z
N CYS A 1 20.06 25.44 -22.26
CA CYS A 1 20.31 24.72 -21.01
C CYS A 1 19.16 23.74 -20.81
N GLY A 2 19.31 22.48 -21.23
CA GLY A 2 18.21 21.52 -21.27
C GLY A 2 18.68 20.14 -20.83
N THR A 3 18.34 19.76 -19.60
CA THR A 3 18.65 18.44 -19.06
C THR A 3 17.61 17.46 -19.59
N ARG A 4 18.00 16.64 -20.57
CA ARG A 4 17.20 15.49 -21.02
C ARG A 4 17.28 14.40 -19.95
N TYR A 5 16.19 14.17 -19.22
CA TYR A 5 16.08 13.03 -18.34
C TYR A 5 15.84 11.77 -19.18
N ASN A 6 16.83 10.88 -19.22
CA ASN A 6 16.70 9.57 -19.85
C ASN A 6 15.86 8.66 -18.94
N PHE A 7 14.58 8.54 -19.26
CA PHE A 7 13.58 7.75 -18.52
C PHE A 7 13.69 6.23 -18.77
N SER A 8 14.75 5.75 -19.44
CA SER A 8 14.88 4.37 -19.91
C SER A 8 15.52 3.39 -18.90
N ARG A 9 15.94 3.85 -17.72
CA ARG A 9 16.77 3.02 -16.82
C ARG A 9 16.02 2.24 -15.73
N PHE A 10 14.69 2.36 -15.62
CA PHE A 10 13.97 1.83 -14.45
C PHE A 10 12.98 0.68 -14.68
N MET A 11 12.71 0.21 -15.92
CA MET A 11 11.66 -0.79 -16.10
C MET A 11 11.86 -1.83 -17.22
N THR A 12 13.07 -2.30 -17.48
CA THR A 12 13.24 -3.57 -18.20
C THR A 12 14.42 -4.34 -17.64
N SER A 13 14.16 -5.26 -16.72
CA SER A 13 14.99 -6.46 -16.68
C SER A 13 14.78 -7.14 -18.04
N PRO A 14 15.80 -7.31 -18.89
CA PRO A 14 15.62 -8.08 -20.10
C PRO A 14 15.25 -9.48 -19.64
N VAL A 15 14.08 -9.96 -20.07
CA VAL A 15 13.79 -11.38 -20.10
C VAL A 15 14.79 -11.94 -21.11
N SER A 16 15.94 -12.40 -20.61
CA SER A 16 16.97 -13.01 -21.45
C SER A 16 16.46 -14.38 -21.84
N ILE A 17 15.74 -14.45 -22.96
CA ILE A 17 15.54 -15.69 -23.70
C ILE A 17 16.90 -16.01 -24.31
N CYS A 18 17.66 -16.90 -23.65
CA CYS A 18 18.87 -17.46 -24.25
C CYS A 18 18.43 -18.53 -25.26
N LEU A 19 18.38 -18.18 -26.55
CA LEU A 19 18.38 -19.18 -27.61
C LEU A 19 19.85 -19.42 -27.96
N THR A 20 20.36 -20.59 -27.57
CA THR A 20 21.59 -21.11 -28.15
C THR A 20 21.22 -21.73 -29.48
N GLU A 21 21.72 -21.17 -30.57
CA GLU A 21 21.64 -21.74 -31.91
C GLU A 21 22.57 -22.96 -31.97
N ASP A 22 22.00 -24.16 -31.92
CA ASP A 22 22.63 -25.37 -32.46
C ASP A 22 21.51 -26.40 -32.73
N ASP A 23 21.08 -26.46 -33.98
CA ASP A 23 20.07 -27.38 -34.49
C ASP A 23 20.71 -28.76 -34.72
N THR A 24 20.49 -29.69 -33.79
CA THR A 24 20.42 -31.13 -34.11
C THR A 24 19.16 -31.73 -33.48
N GLU A 25 18.45 -32.53 -34.28
CA GLU A 25 17.09 -33.04 -34.05
C GLU A 25 16.92 -33.80 -32.72
N ASP A 26 15.70 -33.71 -32.14
CA ASP A 26 15.18 -34.36 -30.92
C ASP A 26 15.54 -33.78 -29.54
N ASN A 27 15.40 -32.46 -29.35
CA ASN A 27 15.06 -31.91 -28.04
C ASN A 27 14.06 -30.77 -28.15
N VAL A 28 12.77 -31.06 -27.93
CA VAL A 28 11.78 -30.02 -27.64
C VAL A 28 12.20 -29.38 -26.31
N VAL A 29 12.99 -28.30 -26.37
CA VAL A 29 13.30 -27.48 -25.20
C VAL A 29 11.97 -26.90 -24.74
N LYS A 30 11.37 -27.50 -23.70
CA LYS A 30 10.27 -26.87 -22.97
C LYS A 30 10.83 -25.58 -22.39
N LEU A 31 10.65 -24.48 -23.10
CA LEU A 31 10.90 -23.13 -22.60
C LEU A 31 9.94 -22.91 -21.42
N GLY A 32 10.41 -23.26 -20.22
CA GLY A 32 9.68 -23.04 -18.99
C GLY A 32 9.56 -21.55 -18.71
N TRP A 33 8.42 -21.13 -18.16
CA TRP A 33 8.24 -19.76 -17.70
C TRP A 33 9.23 -19.45 -16.58
N ASN A 34 10.27 -18.67 -16.87
CA ASN A 34 11.21 -18.16 -15.87
C ASN A 34 10.78 -16.78 -15.37
N ILE A 35 9.66 -16.72 -14.65
CA ILE A 35 9.14 -15.49 -14.07
C ILE A 35 9.55 -15.43 -12.59
N THR A 36 10.38 -14.46 -12.22
CA THR A 36 10.78 -14.21 -10.83
C THR A 36 10.31 -12.85 -10.34
N ALA A 37 10.04 -12.71 -9.04
CA ALA A 37 9.70 -11.44 -8.43
C ALA A 37 10.88 -10.44 -8.53
N SER A 38 10.57 -9.13 -8.61
CA SER A 38 11.61 -8.10 -8.64
C SER A 38 12.40 -8.06 -7.32
N ARG A 39 13.64 -7.57 -7.37
CA ARG A 39 14.47 -7.38 -6.17
C ARG A 39 13.78 -6.50 -5.12
N SER A 40 13.07 -5.46 -5.54
CA SER A 40 12.32 -4.57 -4.64
C SER A 40 11.20 -5.33 -3.91
N ALA A 41 10.47 -6.19 -4.62
CA ALA A 41 9.43 -7.02 -4.01
C ALA A 41 10.04 -8.02 -3.01
N GLN A 42 11.14 -8.70 -3.39
CA GLN A 42 11.82 -9.67 -2.53
C GLN A 42 12.36 -9.04 -1.23
N ASN A 43 12.77 -7.77 -1.28
CA ASN A 43 13.30 -7.04 -0.13
C ASN A 43 12.23 -6.30 0.69
N THR A 44 10.96 -6.33 0.27
CA THR A 44 9.87 -5.69 1.02
C THR A 44 9.38 -6.62 2.12
N ILE A 45 9.94 -6.47 3.33
CA ILE A 45 9.67 -7.35 4.47
C ILE A 45 9.04 -6.53 5.60
N ASN A 46 7.90 -6.99 6.13
CA ASN A 46 7.32 -6.50 7.39
C ASN A 46 7.76 -7.44 8.54
N PRO A 47 8.69 -7.04 9.42
CA PRO A 47 9.20 -7.91 10.48
C PRO A 47 8.14 -8.36 11.49
N ILE A 48 7.14 -7.51 11.76
CA ILE A 48 6.04 -7.81 12.70
C ILE A 48 5.20 -8.97 12.16
N ARG A 49 4.73 -8.86 10.91
CA ARG A 49 3.95 -9.93 10.27
C ARG A 49 4.73 -11.24 10.15
N ARG A 50 6.04 -11.17 9.90
CA ARG A 50 6.91 -12.36 9.85
C ARG A 50 6.88 -13.15 11.17
N ILE A 51 6.72 -12.49 12.31
CA ILE A 51 6.65 -13.12 13.62
C ILE A 51 5.21 -13.49 13.95
N VAL A 52 4.29 -12.53 13.93
CA VAL A 52 2.89 -12.71 14.36
C VAL A 52 2.18 -13.79 13.53
N ASP A 53 2.32 -13.78 12.20
CA ASP A 53 1.64 -14.74 11.32
C ASP A 53 2.23 -16.16 11.42
N ARG A 54 3.50 -16.27 11.81
CA ARG A 54 4.23 -17.55 11.90
C ARG A 54 4.29 -18.11 13.32
N CYS A 55 3.85 -17.34 14.32
CA CYS A 55 3.87 -17.76 15.70
C CYS A 55 2.79 -18.83 15.91
N LYS A 56 3.19 -20.10 15.86
CA LYS A 56 2.36 -21.22 16.32
C LYS A 56 2.35 -21.21 17.85
N LEU A 57 1.48 -20.40 18.43
CA LEU A 57 1.26 -20.42 19.87
C LEU A 57 0.59 -21.77 20.21
N HIS A 58 1.17 -22.50 21.15
CA HIS A 58 0.53 -23.63 21.82
C HIS A 58 -0.03 -23.11 23.14
N PRO A 59 -1.21 -22.47 23.17
CA PRO A 59 -1.78 -21.94 24.39
C PRO A 59 -2.11 -23.08 25.36
N ASN A 60 -2.17 -22.75 26.65
CA ASN A 60 -2.66 -23.69 27.65
C ASN A 60 -4.12 -24.07 27.30
N PRO A 61 -4.45 -25.37 27.13
CA PRO A 61 -5.79 -25.79 26.73
C PRO A 61 -6.87 -25.47 27.77
N GLN A 62 -6.49 -25.20 29.03
CA GLN A 62 -7.41 -24.85 30.12
C GLN A 62 -7.71 -23.34 30.19
N LYS A 63 -7.03 -22.50 29.40
CA LYS A 63 -7.18 -21.04 29.44
C LYS A 63 -7.44 -20.49 28.04
N SER A 64 -8.36 -19.54 27.94
CA SER A 64 -8.55 -18.80 26.69
C SER A 64 -7.30 -17.97 26.37
N LEU A 65 -6.97 -17.90 25.08
CA LEU A 65 -5.90 -17.05 24.59
C LEU A 65 -6.35 -15.60 24.63
N ILE A 66 -5.55 -14.74 25.27
CA ILE A 66 -5.68 -13.28 25.19
C ILE A 66 -4.56 -12.78 24.28
N SER A 67 -4.93 -12.25 23.11
CA SER A 67 -3.95 -11.75 22.14
C SER A 67 -3.55 -10.31 22.47
N LEU A 68 -2.32 -10.12 22.93
CA LEU A 68 -1.74 -8.79 23.19
C LEU A 68 -0.84 -8.31 22.03
N SER A 69 -0.69 -9.11 20.98
CA SER A 69 0.19 -8.84 19.84
C SER A 69 -0.52 -8.16 18.66
N ILE A 70 -1.85 -8.00 18.72
CA ILE A 70 -2.66 -7.39 17.68
C ILE A 70 -2.77 -5.88 17.97
N GLY A 71 -2.40 -5.06 16.99
CA GLY A 71 -2.48 -3.59 17.07
C GLY A 71 -3.77 -3.01 16.50
N ASP A 72 -4.76 -3.84 16.16
CA ASP A 72 -6.07 -3.39 15.69
C ASP A 72 -6.99 -3.11 16.89
N PRO A 73 -7.38 -1.83 17.13
CA PRO A 73 -8.23 -1.47 18.26
C PRO A 73 -9.66 -1.99 18.13
N THR A 74 -10.10 -2.38 16.93
CA THR A 74 -11.48 -2.80 16.67
C THR A 74 -11.72 -4.28 16.97
N THR A 75 -10.65 -5.07 17.15
CA THR A 75 -10.71 -6.54 17.29
C THR A 75 -11.65 -7.03 18.41
N TYR A 76 -11.82 -6.25 19.49
CA TYR A 76 -12.67 -6.62 20.63
C TYR A 76 -14.01 -5.88 20.68
N GLY A 77 -14.31 -5.03 19.70
CA GLY A 77 -15.59 -4.31 19.59
C GLY A 77 -15.81 -3.19 20.62
N ASN A 78 -14.85 -2.94 21.51
CA ASN A 78 -14.92 -1.88 22.51
C ASN A 78 -14.50 -0.50 21.98
N MET A 79 -13.83 -0.44 20.83
CA MET A 79 -13.40 0.80 20.18
C MET A 79 -13.95 0.87 18.76
N LEU A 80 -15.23 1.23 18.64
CA LEU A 80 -15.89 1.43 17.34
C LEU A 80 -15.73 2.88 16.87
N PRO A 81 -15.74 3.13 15.54
CA PRO A 81 -15.81 4.49 15.02
C PRO A 81 -17.03 5.24 15.55
N PRO A 82 -16.96 6.58 15.70
CA PRO A 82 -18.12 7.39 16.04
C PRO A 82 -19.21 7.28 14.96
N THR A 83 -20.47 7.43 15.38
CA THR A 83 -21.64 7.30 14.49
C THR A 83 -21.62 8.32 13.38
N GLU A 84 -21.21 9.55 13.68
CA GLU A 84 -21.12 10.66 12.73
C GLU A 84 -20.13 10.37 11.59
N ALA A 85 -19.01 9.70 11.89
CA ALA A 85 -18.05 9.30 10.87
C ALA A 85 -18.63 8.20 9.96
N SER A 86 -19.36 7.26 10.53
CA SER A 86 -20.00 6.18 9.78
C SER A 86 -21.10 6.71 8.86
N GLU A 87 -21.91 7.64 9.36
CA GLU A 87 -22.97 8.31 8.61
C GLU A 87 -22.40 9.18 7.47
N ALA A 88 -21.34 9.95 7.72
CA ALA A 88 -20.70 10.76 6.69
C ALA A 88 -20.16 9.91 5.52
N VAL A 89 -19.62 8.72 5.80
CA VAL A 89 -19.19 7.77 4.76
C VAL A 89 -20.39 7.23 3.99
N ASN A 90 -21.48 6.86 4.67
CA ASN A 90 -22.70 6.38 4.03
C ASN A 90 -23.33 7.45 3.12
N GLU A 91 -23.36 8.70 3.58
CA GLU A 91 -23.85 9.83 2.80
C GLU A 91 -22.97 10.07 1.56
N ALA A 92 -21.64 10.06 1.72
CA ALA A 92 -20.72 10.20 0.60
C ALA A 92 -20.89 9.07 -0.42
N PHE A 93 -21.09 7.84 0.04
CA PHE A 93 -21.36 6.68 -0.80
C PHE A 93 -22.66 6.81 -1.60
N ALA A 94 -23.73 7.29 -0.97
CA ALA A 94 -25.02 7.50 -1.61
C ALA A 94 -25.00 8.62 -2.68
N LYS A 95 -24.08 9.59 -2.57
CA LYS A 95 -23.92 10.69 -3.52
C LYS A 95 -23.13 10.24 -4.77
N PRO A 96 -23.72 10.27 -5.98
CA PRO A 96 -23.00 9.91 -7.21
C PRO A 96 -21.78 10.78 -7.50
N THR A 97 -21.76 12.01 -6.99
CA THR A 97 -20.66 12.98 -7.16
C THR A 97 -19.37 12.56 -6.47
N SER A 98 -19.42 11.62 -5.52
CA SER A 98 -18.26 11.21 -4.72
C SER A 98 -17.45 10.07 -5.33
N HIS A 99 -17.85 9.53 -6.48
CA HIS A 99 -17.25 8.30 -7.06
C HIS A 99 -16.13 8.58 -8.07
N GLY A 100 -15.90 9.84 -8.41
CA GLY A 100 -14.89 10.26 -9.38
C GLY A 100 -13.46 10.24 -8.82
N TYR A 101 -12.48 10.35 -9.72
CA TYR A 101 -11.09 10.57 -9.31
C TYR A 101 -10.92 11.92 -8.62
N VAL A 102 -10.13 11.90 -7.55
CA VAL A 102 -9.72 13.09 -6.81
C VAL A 102 -8.26 13.43 -7.13
N PRO A 103 -7.79 14.66 -6.84
CA PRO A 103 -6.37 14.99 -6.96
C PRO A 103 -5.50 13.99 -6.18
N ALA A 104 -4.31 13.67 -6.70
CA ALA A 104 -3.40 12.70 -6.07
C ALA A 104 -2.99 13.08 -4.63
N CYS A 105 -3.03 14.38 -4.33
CA CYS A 105 -2.76 14.97 -3.02
C CYS A 105 -4.02 15.07 -2.12
N GLY A 106 -5.14 14.46 -2.51
CA GLY A 106 -6.42 14.51 -1.81
C GLY A 106 -7.30 15.72 -2.16
N MET A 107 -8.58 15.65 -1.77
CA MET A 107 -9.56 16.72 -1.89
C MET A 107 -9.18 17.92 -1.01
N GLU A 108 -9.43 19.14 -1.48
CA GLU A 108 -9.08 20.36 -0.74
C GLU A 108 -9.85 20.46 0.58
N GLU A 109 -11.13 20.05 0.57
CA GLU A 109 -12.02 20.02 1.73
C GLU A 109 -11.46 19.10 2.83
N ALA A 110 -10.98 17.92 2.45
CA ALA A 110 -10.34 16.98 3.36
C ALA A 110 -9.03 17.56 3.94
N ARG A 111 -8.19 18.15 3.09
CA ARG A 111 -6.95 18.81 3.55
C ARG A 111 -7.23 19.99 4.46
N SER A 112 -8.26 20.79 4.18
CA SER A 112 -8.68 21.93 5.00
C SER A 112 -9.17 21.49 6.37
N ALA A 113 -9.96 20.42 6.45
CA ALA A 113 -10.38 19.84 7.72
C ALA A 113 -9.18 19.38 8.57
N VAL A 114 -8.20 18.72 7.96
CA VAL A 114 -6.95 18.31 8.63
C VAL A 114 -6.14 19.53 9.06
N ALA A 115 -5.94 20.52 8.18
CA ALA A 115 -5.21 21.74 8.49
C ALA A 115 -5.83 22.49 9.68
N LYS A 116 -7.17 22.59 9.72
CA LYS A 116 -7.90 23.19 10.84
C LYS A 116 -7.72 22.40 12.14
N LEU A 117 -7.80 21.07 12.10
CA LEU A 117 -7.66 20.21 13.29
C LEU A 117 -6.26 20.35 13.93
N TRP A 118 -5.23 20.48 13.10
CA TRP A 118 -3.83 20.51 13.53
C TRP A 118 -3.26 21.92 13.70
N SER A 119 -3.99 22.96 13.31
CA SER A 119 -3.60 24.34 13.59
C SER A 119 -3.57 24.62 15.10
N ARG A 120 -2.57 25.37 15.55
CA ARG A 120 -2.35 25.77 16.95
C ARG A 120 -1.98 27.25 16.99
N ASP A 121 -2.01 27.86 18.17
CA ASP A 121 -1.62 29.26 18.33
C ASP A 121 -0.18 29.46 17.82
N GLY A 122 -0.02 30.41 16.89
CA GLY A 122 1.25 30.70 16.22
C GLY A 122 1.62 29.76 15.07
N PHE A 123 0.85 28.69 14.82
CA PHE A 123 1.10 27.71 13.76
C PHE A 123 -0.18 27.39 13.00
N VAL A 124 -0.44 28.15 11.94
CA VAL A 124 -1.60 27.97 11.05
C VAL A 124 -1.19 27.16 9.83
N LEU A 125 -1.92 26.07 9.58
CA LEU A 125 -1.72 25.21 8.40
C LEU A 125 -2.66 25.62 7.27
N ASP A 126 -2.19 25.49 6.03
CA ASP A 126 -2.95 25.80 4.80
C ASP A 126 -3.26 24.51 4.03
N SER A 127 -4.43 24.44 3.41
CA SER A 127 -4.88 23.31 2.58
C SER A 127 -4.37 23.39 1.14
N LYS A 128 -3.85 24.55 0.71
CA LYS A 128 -3.41 24.78 -0.66
C LYS A 128 -2.10 24.07 -0.98
N VAL A 129 -2.10 23.36 -2.10
CA VAL A 129 -0.87 22.79 -2.66
C VAL A 129 -0.10 23.92 -3.31
N ARG A 130 1.06 24.27 -2.75
CA ARG A 130 1.97 25.23 -3.38
C ARG A 130 2.76 24.51 -4.45
N ILE A 131 2.41 24.75 -5.71
CA ILE A 131 3.23 24.34 -6.85
C ILE A 131 4.16 25.52 -7.14
N SER A 132 5.38 25.47 -6.62
CA SER A 132 6.45 26.38 -7.01
C SER A 132 7.09 25.88 -8.30
N PHE A 133 6.89 26.63 -9.39
CA PHE A 133 7.62 26.48 -10.65
C PHE A 133 8.89 27.33 -10.65
#